data_AF-A0A2M7Z3Q8-F1
#
_entry.id   AF-A0A2M7Z3Q8-F1
#
_cell.length_a   1.000
_cell.length_b   1.000
_cell.length_c   1.000
_cell.angle_alpha   90.00
_cell.angle_beta   90.00
_cell.angle_gamma   90.00
#
_symmetry.space_group_name_H-M   'P 1'
#
loop_
_entity.id
_entity.type
_entity.pdbx_description
1 polymer ?
#
loop_
_entity_poly.entity_id
_entity_poly.type
_entity_poly.pdbx_seq_one_letter_code
_entity_poly.pdbx_strand_id
1 'polypeptide(L)'
;MNYYIITYGCQMNKADSERIATILESKRYKEASNINEANLIVVNMCSVRQSAVDRVYGKIKNFAKLKAQNPKLKTILTGCILKKDRPKFAKGFDQILRFKDLLKYQPKYQDKSVAFIPISNGCNNACSYCVVPFVRGPLICRNHKEIIKETKNTIKQGFKE
;
A
#
# COMPACT_ATOMS: atom_id res chain seq x y z
N MET A 1 10.70 -4.13 -16.32
CA MET A 1 9.37 -3.47 -16.20
C MET A 1 9.43 -2.55 -15.01
N ASN A 2 8.93 -1.32 -15.15
CA ASN A 2 9.01 -0.33 -14.09
C ASN A 2 7.68 -0.22 -13.33
N TYR A 3 7.74 0.00 -12.01
CA TYR A 3 6.56 0.16 -11.16
C TYR A 3 6.54 1.52 -10.46
N TYR A 4 5.35 2.02 -10.16
CA TYR A 4 5.16 3.23 -9.36
C TYR A 4 4.06 3.02 -8.32
N ILE A 5 4.35 3.32 -7.05
CA ILE A 5 3.40 3.14 -5.95
C ILE A 5 2.83 4.49 -5.52
N ILE A 6 1.50 4.60 -5.49
CA ILE A 6 0.79 5.75 -4.92
C ILE A 6 0.13 5.31 -3.62
N THR A 7 0.39 6.03 -2.54
CA THR A 7 -0.18 5.72 -1.22
C THR A 7 -1.19 6.78 -0.80
N TYR A 8 -2.42 6.37 -0.50
CA TYR A 8 -3.47 7.21 0.04
C TYR A 8 -4.07 6.56 1.30
N GLY A 9 -3.78 7.10 2.48
CA GLY A 9 -4.32 6.53 3.71
C GLY A 9 -3.62 7.01 4.96
N CYS A 10 -3.24 6.06 5.82
CA CYS A 10 -2.57 6.30 7.08
C CYS A 10 -1.12 5.78 7.07
N GLN A 11 -0.44 5.91 8.22
CA GLN A 11 0.91 5.41 8.45
C GLN A 11 1.05 3.91 8.14
N MET A 12 0.03 3.10 8.45
CA MET A 12 0.05 1.67 8.08
C MET A 12 0.06 1.45 6.57
N ASN A 13 -0.67 2.26 5.78
CA ASN A 13 -0.62 2.15 4.33
C ASN A 13 0.75 2.55 3.79
N LYS A 14 1.44 3.53 4.40
CA LYS A 14 2.82 3.86 4.04
C LYS A 14 3.76 2.68 4.30
N ALA A 15 3.70 2.09 5.50
CA ALA A 15 4.47 0.92 5.87
C ALA A 15 4.19 -0.31 4.98
N ASP A 16 2.95 -0.48 4.53
CA ASP A 16 2.57 -1.53 3.58
C ASP A 16 3.13 -1.28 2.18
N SER A 17 3.09 -0.04 1.70
CA SER A 17 3.63 0.32 0.38
C SER A 17 5.13 0.05 0.28
N GLU A 18 5.89 0.33 1.35
CA GLU A 18 7.32 0.02 1.44
C GLU A 18 7.61 -1.48 1.38
N ARG A 19 6.71 -2.31 1.92
CA ARG A 19 6.82 -3.78 1.83
C ARG A 19 6.37 -4.31 0.47
N ILE A 20 5.34 -3.70 -0.12
CA ILE A 20 4.90 -4.01 -1.49
C ILE A 20 6.02 -3.71 -2.48
N ALA A 21 6.78 -2.62 -2.30
CA ALA A 21 7.96 -2.30 -3.09
C ALA A 21 8.96 -3.48 -3.10
N THR A 22 9.33 -4.00 -1.92
CA THR A 22 10.22 -5.17 -1.80
C THR A 22 9.70 -6.41 -2.54
N ILE A 23 8.38 -6.67 -2.48
CA ILE A 23 7.76 -7.80 -3.20
C ILE A 23 7.84 -7.61 -4.72
N LEU A 24 7.70 -6.38 -5.21
CA LEU A 24 7.81 -6.08 -6.64
C LEU A 24 9.25 -6.21 -7.12
N GLU A 25 10.22 -5.74 -6.33
CA GLU A 25 11.64 -5.86 -6.64
C GLU A 25 12.13 -7.31 -6.60
N SER A 26 11.63 -8.14 -5.68
CA SER A 26 11.93 -9.58 -5.69
C SER A 26 11.43 -10.28 -6.95
N LYS A 27 10.46 -9.68 -7.67
CA LYS A 27 9.97 -10.12 -8.98
C LYS A 27 10.65 -9.43 -10.16
N ARG A 28 11.79 -8.76 -9.93
CA ARG A 28 12.60 -8.04 -10.93
C ARG A 28 11.92 -6.80 -11.55
N TYR A 29 10.91 -6.25 -10.89
CA TYR A 29 10.44 -4.90 -11.24
C TYR A 29 11.39 -3.85 -10.68
N LYS A 30 11.50 -2.71 -11.37
CA LYS A 30 12.30 -1.57 -10.91
C LYS A 30 11.40 -0.39 -10.58
N GLU A 31 11.73 0.38 -9.55
CA GLU A 31 10.97 1.59 -9.23
C GLU A 31 11.16 2.64 -10.33
N ALA A 32 10.05 3.25 -10.77
CA ALA A 32 10.06 4.32 -11.75
C ALA A 32 10.29 5.68 -11.06
N SER A 33 11.08 6.55 -11.67
CA SER A 33 11.32 7.92 -11.17
C SER A 33 10.06 8.78 -11.26
N ASN A 34 9.21 8.53 -12.26
CA ASN A 34 7.95 9.21 -12.45
C ASN A 34 6.84 8.24 -12.86
N ILE A 35 5.59 8.70 -12.74
CA ILE A 35 4.42 7.88 -13.06
C ILE A 35 4.28 7.59 -14.55
N ASN A 36 4.83 8.43 -15.43
CA ASN A 36 4.71 8.30 -16.88
C ASN A 36 5.60 7.17 -17.44
N GLU A 37 6.71 6.89 -16.76
CA GLU A 37 7.65 5.80 -17.08
C GLU A 37 7.22 4.43 -16.53
N ALA A 38 6.15 4.40 -15.72
CA ALA A 38 5.68 3.16 -15.10
C ALA A 38 5.02 2.25 -16.14
N ASN A 39 5.29 0.95 -16.07
CA ASN A 39 4.50 -0.09 -16.74
C ASN A 39 3.48 -0.72 -15.79
N LEU A 40 3.63 -0.48 -14.49
CA LEU A 40 2.75 -0.95 -13.43
C LEU A 40 2.52 0.16 -12.41
N ILE A 41 1.29 0.60 -12.23
CA ILE A 41 0.93 1.53 -11.15
C ILE A 41 0.20 0.75 -10.06
N VAL A 42 0.70 0.81 -8.84
CA VAL A 42 0.05 0.22 -7.67
C VAL A 42 -0.48 1.34 -6.79
N VAL A 43 -1.79 1.38 -6.57
CA VAL A 43 -2.42 2.34 -5.67
C VAL A 43 -2.79 1.62 -4.38
N ASN A 44 -2.12 1.97 -3.28
CA ASN A 44 -2.44 1.49 -1.93
C ASN A 44 -3.34 2.50 -1.23
N MET A 45 -4.62 2.17 -1.08
CA MET A 45 -5.64 3.08 -0.56
C MET A 45 -6.28 2.62 0.76
N CYS A 46 -6.93 3.57 1.44
CA CYS A 46 -7.74 3.32 2.62
C CYS A 46 -9.19 3.77 2.42
N SER A 47 -10.13 2.83 2.26
CA SER A 47 -11.57 3.13 2.17
C SER A 47 -12.17 3.68 3.46
N VAL A 48 -11.42 3.66 4.58
CA VAL A 48 -11.90 4.20 5.86
C VAL A 48 -12.01 5.74 5.80
N ARG A 49 -11.16 6.40 5.01
CA ARG A 49 -11.17 7.86 4.85
C ARG A 49 -11.77 8.22 3.50
N GLN A 50 -12.90 8.93 3.50
CA GLN A 50 -13.57 9.34 2.27
C GLN A 50 -12.65 10.17 1.35
N SER A 51 -11.82 11.05 1.93
CA SER A 51 -10.83 11.83 1.17
C SER A 51 -9.83 10.97 0.39
N ALA A 52 -9.48 9.77 0.89
CA ALA A 52 -8.64 8.84 0.15
C ALA A 52 -9.40 8.20 -1.02
N VAL A 53 -10.67 7.84 -0.81
CA VAL A 53 -11.57 7.32 -1.86
C VAL A 53 -11.70 8.34 -3.00
N ASP A 54 -11.99 9.59 -2.68
CA ASP A 54 -12.22 10.65 -3.66
C ASP A 54 -10.94 10.95 -4.47
N ARG A 55 -9.78 10.99 -3.80
CA ARG A 55 -8.47 11.16 -4.47
C ARG A 55 -8.19 10.03 -5.46
N VAL A 56 -8.43 8.78 -5.06
CA VAL A 56 -8.25 7.61 -5.95
C VAL A 56 -9.20 7.70 -7.13
N TYR A 57 -10.46 8.05 -6.89
CA TYR A 57 -11.47 8.19 -7.95
C TYR A 57 -11.08 9.26 -8.96
N GLY A 58 -10.61 10.43 -8.49
CA GLY A 58 -10.12 11.50 -9.36
C GLY A 58 -8.92 11.09 -10.24
N LYS A 59 -8.08 10.16 -9.77
CA LYS A 59 -6.92 9.67 -10.55
C LYS A 59 -7.30 8.69 -11.66
N ILE A 60 -8.47 8.05 -11.60
CA ILE A 60 -8.89 7.07 -12.63
C ILE A 60 -8.87 7.68 -14.04
N LYS A 61 -9.37 8.92 -14.18
CA LYS A 61 -9.34 9.64 -15.47
C LYS A 61 -7.91 9.86 -15.98
N ASN A 62 -6.96 10.13 -15.07
CA ASN A 62 -5.56 10.31 -15.43
C ASN A 62 -4.92 8.98 -15.86
N PHE A 63 -5.25 7.88 -15.17
CA PHE A 63 -4.77 6.56 -15.57
C PHE A 63 -5.28 6.14 -16.95
N ALA A 64 -6.52 6.48 -17.30
CA ALA A 64 -7.04 6.25 -18.64
C ALA A 64 -6.22 7.01 -19.72
N LYS A 65 -5.86 8.27 -19.45
CA LYS A 65 -4.97 9.06 -20.34
C LYS A 65 -3.58 8.41 -20.47
N LEU A 66 -2.99 7.97 -19.37
CA LEU A 66 -1.68 7.30 -19.38
C LEU A 66 -1.74 5.96 -20.13
N LYS A 67 -2.84 5.20 -20.00
CA LYS A 67 -3.05 3.96 -20.77
C LYS A 67 -3.21 4.22 -22.26
N ALA A 68 -3.80 5.34 -22.66
CA ALA A 68 -3.88 5.72 -24.07
C ALA A 68 -2.48 5.99 -24.67
N GLN A 69 -1.56 6.55 -23.89
CA GLN A 69 -0.15 6.76 -24.29
C GLN A 69 0.68 5.47 -24.20
N ASN A 70 0.39 4.61 -23.23
CA ASN A 70 1.09 3.35 -22.99
C ASN A 70 0.09 2.20 -22.79
N PRO A 71 -0.34 1.51 -23.86
CA PRO A 71 -1.30 0.41 -23.77
C PRO A 71 -0.85 -0.77 -22.92
N LYS A 72 0.46 -0.90 -22.67
CA LYS A 72 1.04 -1.96 -21.82
C LYS A 72 0.94 -1.64 -20.31
N LEU A 73 0.55 -0.42 -19.95
CA LEU A 73 0.40 0.01 -18.56
C LEU A 73 -0.70 -0.79 -17.84
N LYS A 74 -0.33 -1.41 -16.72
CA LYS A 74 -1.28 -2.06 -15.81
C LYS A 74 -1.47 -1.27 -14.53
N THR A 75 -2.68 -1.29 -13.98
CA THR A 75 -3.04 -0.63 -12.73
C THR A 75 -3.60 -1.63 -11.73
N ILE A 76 -3.05 -1.61 -10.51
CA ILE A 76 -3.48 -2.44 -9.38
C ILE A 76 -3.98 -1.53 -8.27
N LEU A 77 -5.16 -1.84 -7.73
CA LEU A 77 -5.65 -1.25 -6.49
C LEU A 77 -5.45 -2.23 -5.33
N THR A 78 -4.93 -1.75 -4.21
CA THR A 78 -4.71 -2.54 -2.99
C THR A 78 -4.98 -1.70 -1.74
N GLY A 79 -4.89 -2.33 -0.57
CA GLY A 79 -5.03 -1.70 0.74
C GLY A 79 -6.32 -2.07 1.47
N CYS A 80 -6.81 -1.15 2.29
CA CYS A 80 -8.02 -1.34 3.11
C CYS A 80 -9.28 -1.05 2.29
N ILE A 81 -9.63 -1.93 1.34
CA ILE A 81 -10.75 -1.69 0.43
C ILE A 81 -12.02 -2.37 0.95
N LEU A 82 -13.06 -1.59 1.18
CA LEU A 82 -14.37 -2.11 1.61
C LEU A 82 -15.07 -2.84 0.48
N LYS A 83 -15.84 -3.90 0.81
CA LYS A 83 -16.65 -4.64 -0.17
C LYS A 83 -17.55 -3.72 -1.00
N LYS A 84 -18.17 -2.72 -0.37
CA LYS A 84 -19.04 -1.73 -1.01
C LYS A 84 -18.34 -0.82 -2.03
N ASP A 85 -17.03 -0.59 -1.87
CA ASP A 85 -16.28 0.30 -2.74
C ASP A 85 -15.62 -0.44 -3.90
N ARG A 86 -15.47 -1.77 -3.82
CA ARG A 86 -14.88 -2.56 -4.91
C ARG A 86 -15.58 -2.35 -6.26
N PRO A 87 -16.92 -2.35 -6.37
CA PRO A 87 -17.58 -2.12 -7.65
C PRO A 87 -17.30 -0.74 -8.24
N LYS A 88 -17.12 0.30 -7.40
CA LYS A 88 -16.80 1.66 -7.84
C LYS A 88 -15.45 1.74 -8.55
N PHE A 89 -14.49 0.92 -8.10
CA PHE A 89 -13.12 0.92 -8.62
C PHE A 89 -12.87 -0.17 -9.68
N ALA A 90 -13.76 -1.15 -9.82
CA ALA A 90 -13.61 -2.26 -10.75
C ALA A 90 -13.45 -1.82 -12.21
N LYS A 91 -14.07 -0.70 -12.61
CA LYS A 91 -13.94 -0.14 -13.97
C LYS A 91 -12.67 0.70 -14.17
N GLY A 92 -12.04 1.16 -13.10
CA GLY A 92 -10.89 2.08 -13.16
C GLY A 92 -9.53 1.40 -13.03
N PHE A 93 -9.49 0.15 -12.58
CA PHE A 93 -8.28 -0.61 -12.32
C PHE A 93 -8.32 -1.95 -13.04
N ASP A 94 -7.18 -2.44 -13.54
CA ASP A 94 -7.13 -3.76 -14.18
C ASP A 94 -7.27 -4.89 -13.15
N GLN A 95 -6.73 -4.68 -11.95
CA GLN A 95 -6.80 -5.65 -10.87
C GLN A 95 -7.02 -4.97 -9.53
N ILE A 96 -7.82 -5.62 -8.66
CA ILE A 96 -7.96 -5.25 -7.26
C ILE A 96 -7.43 -6.42 -6.44
N LEU A 97 -6.26 -6.23 -5.82
CA LEU A 97 -5.56 -7.26 -5.08
C LEU A 97 -5.49 -6.90 -3.60
N ARG A 98 -5.40 -7.93 -2.76
CA ARG A 98 -5.11 -7.77 -1.34
C ARG A 98 -3.87 -8.60 -1.03
N PHE A 99 -2.76 -7.91 -0.81
CA PHE A 99 -1.54 -8.57 -0.37
C PHE A 99 -1.76 -9.13 1.04
N LYS A 100 -1.49 -10.43 1.21
CA LYS A 100 -1.49 -11.09 2.51
C LYS A 100 -0.07 -11.08 3.06
N ASP A 101 0.04 -11.09 4.38
CA ASP A 101 1.30 -11.27 5.11
C ASP A 101 2.43 -10.29 4.73
N LEU A 102 2.10 -9.03 4.42
CA LEU A 102 3.08 -8.00 4.09
C LEU A 102 4.17 -7.87 5.17
N LEU A 103 3.80 -8.06 6.44
CA LEU A 103 4.70 -7.93 7.59
C LEU A 103 5.86 -8.94 7.59
N LYS A 104 5.81 -10.00 6.76
CA LYS A 104 6.91 -10.96 6.58
C LYS A 104 8.06 -10.40 5.73
N TYR A 105 7.80 -9.36 4.94
CA TYR A 105 8.78 -8.75 4.05
C TYR A 105 9.47 -7.57 4.73
N GLN A 106 10.75 -7.38 4.44
CA GLN A 106 11.48 -6.20 4.90
C GLN A 106 11.00 -4.97 4.12
N PRO A 107 10.72 -3.84 4.79
CA PRO A 107 10.33 -2.62 4.11
C PRO A 107 11.50 -2.01 3.33
N LYS A 108 11.21 -1.51 2.13
CA LYS A 108 12.10 -0.60 1.40
C LYS A 108 11.72 0.83 1.75
N TYR A 109 12.41 1.42 2.72
CA TYR A 109 12.19 2.80 3.10
C TYR A 109 12.69 3.77 2.01
N GLN A 110 11.88 4.78 1.69
CA GLN A 110 12.22 5.80 0.68
C GLN A 110 12.83 7.06 1.31
N ASP A 111 12.37 7.43 2.51
CA ASP A 111 12.82 8.59 3.27
C ASP A 111 13.52 8.09 4.54
N LYS A 112 14.65 8.68 4.90
CA LYS A 112 15.44 8.29 6.09
C LYS A 112 15.11 9.10 7.35
N SER A 113 14.13 10.00 7.29
CA SER A 113 13.72 10.77 8.47
C SER A 113 12.90 9.92 9.44
N VAL A 114 11.82 9.32 8.94
CA VAL A 114 10.81 8.62 9.72
C VAL A 114 10.57 7.21 9.18
N ALA A 115 10.55 6.21 10.06
CA ALA A 115 10.18 4.84 9.73
C ALA A 115 8.96 4.35 10.49
N PHE A 116 7.96 3.86 9.75
CA PHE A 116 6.78 3.25 10.34
C PHE A 116 6.99 1.74 10.52
N ILE A 117 7.09 1.30 11.78
CA ILE A 117 7.23 -0.10 12.16
C ILE A 117 5.90 -0.59 12.75
N PRO A 118 5.07 -1.35 12.00
CA PRO A 118 3.82 -1.86 12.53
C PRO A 118 4.10 -2.91 13.61
N ILE A 119 3.47 -2.82 14.77
CA ILE A 119 3.57 -3.83 15.85
C ILE A 119 2.45 -4.87 15.80
N SER A 120 1.32 -4.51 15.20
CA SER A 120 0.13 -5.34 15.05
C SER A 120 -0.64 -4.97 13.78
N ASN A 121 -1.58 -5.83 13.39
CA ASN A 121 -2.49 -5.58 12.29
C ASN A 121 -3.91 -6.02 12.67
N GLY A 122 -4.93 -5.28 12.21
CA GLY A 122 -6.32 -5.57 12.54
C GLY A 122 -6.74 -5.05 13.92
N CYS A 123 -7.98 -5.32 14.31
CA CYS A 123 -8.55 -4.88 15.58
C CYS A 123 -9.70 -5.82 15.98
N ASN A 124 -9.84 -6.10 17.29
CA ASN A 124 -10.93 -6.91 17.85
C ASN A 124 -12.03 -6.05 18.52
N ASN A 125 -11.89 -4.72 18.54
CA ASN A 125 -12.86 -3.85 19.17
C ASN A 125 -14.13 -3.76 18.32
N ALA A 126 -15.28 -3.87 18.98
CA ALA A 126 -16.61 -3.74 18.38
C ALA A 126 -17.09 -2.29 18.41
N CYS A 127 -16.39 -1.39 17.72
CA CYS A 127 -16.82 0.01 17.63
C CYS A 127 -17.92 0.17 16.57
N SER A 128 -19.01 0.85 16.91
CA SER A 128 -20.20 1.04 16.04
C SER A 128 -19.90 1.67 14.68
N TYR A 129 -18.85 2.50 14.60
CA TYR A 129 -18.46 3.22 13.39
C TYR A 129 -17.24 2.62 12.67
N CYS A 130 -16.53 1.67 13.28
CA CYS A 130 -15.21 1.25 12.79
C CYS A 130 -15.32 0.10 11.81
N VAL A 131 -14.73 0.28 10.63
CA VAL A 131 -14.73 -0.75 9.58
C VAL A 131 -13.48 -1.61 9.55
N VAL A 132 -12.49 -1.32 10.40
CA VAL A 132 -11.16 -1.97 10.41
C VAL A 132 -11.24 -3.51 10.50
N PRO A 133 -12.07 -4.11 11.38
CA PRO A 133 -12.18 -5.57 11.47
C PRO A 133 -12.53 -6.24 10.13
N PHE A 134 -13.34 -5.57 9.30
CA PHE A 134 -13.78 -6.11 8.00
C PHE A 134 -12.73 -5.98 6.90
N VAL A 135 -11.86 -4.95 6.96
CA VAL A 135 -10.84 -4.69 5.92
C VAL A 135 -9.47 -5.24 6.26
N ARG A 136 -9.12 -5.36 7.54
CA ARG A 136 -7.80 -5.82 8.01
C ARG A 136 -7.87 -7.17 8.70
N GLY A 137 -9.05 -7.58 9.18
CA GLY A 137 -9.24 -8.83 9.94
C GLY A 137 -9.12 -8.61 11.46
N PRO A 138 -9.12 -9.71 12.23
CA PRO A 138 -8.93 -9.66 13.67
C PRO A 138 -7.54 -9.13 14.04
N LEU A 139 -7.36 -8.71 15.29
CA LEU A 139 -6.08 -8.30 15.83
C LEU A 139 -5.08 -9.47 15.77
N ILE A 140 -3.96 -9.23 15.10
CA ILE A 140 -2.81 -10.12 15.05
C ILE A 140 -1.59 -9.30 15.50
N CYS A 141 -1.00 -9.69 16.62
CA CYS A 141 0.24 -9.09 17.12
C CYS A 141 1.44 -9.73 16.42
N ARG A 142 2.45 -8.92 16.08
CA ARG A 142 3.73 -9.44 15.59
C ARG A 142 4.56 -9.96 16.76
N ASN A 143 5.52 -10.83 16.44
CA ASN A 143 6.49 -11.28 17.43
C ASN A 143 7.41 -10.11 17.84
N HIS A 144 7.55 -9.87 19.14
CA HIS A 144 8.40 -8.80 19.68
C HIS A 144 9.86 -8.90 19.19
N LYS A 145 10.39 -10.12 18.98
CA LYS A 145 11.75 -10.32 18.47
C LYS A 145 11.92 -9.75 17.06
N GLU A 146 10.91 -9.90 16.21
CA GLU A 146 10.92 -9.36 14.85
C GLU A 146 10.82 -7.84 14.85
N ILE A 147 9.96 -7.29 15.72
CA ILE A 147 9.82 -5.84 15.88
C ILE A 147 11.16 -5.24 16.31
N ILE A 148 11.78 -5.77 17.37
CA ILE A 148 13.07 -5.29 17.88
C ILE A 148 14.16 -5.40 16.81
N LYS A 149 14.17 -6.49 16.03
CA LYS A 149 15.11 -6.67 14.92
C LYS A 149 14.91 -5.62 13.83
N GLU A 150 13.67 -5.36 13.44
CA GLU A 150 13.33 -4.31 12.48
C GLU A 150 13.81 -2.96 13.01
N THR A 151 13.43 -2.57 14.22
CA THR A 151 13.85 -1.30 14.85
C THR A 151 15.36 -1.13 14.90
N LYS A 152 16.11 -2.16 15.33
CA LYS A 152 17.58 -2.10 15.36
C LYS A 152 18.18 -1.90 13.96
N ASN A 153 17.61 -2.53 12.94
CA ASN A 153 18.06 -2.34 11.56
C ASN A 153 17.78 -0.92 11.08
N THR A 154 16.61 -0.37 11.40
CA THR A 154 16.25 0.99 11.03
C THR A 154 17.16 2.02 11.68
N ILE A 155 17.48 1.86 12.98
CA ILE A 155 18.47 2.71 13.68
C ILE A 155 19.85 2.64 12.99
N LYS A 156 20.31 1.44 12.62
CA LYS A 156 21.59 1.25 11.91
C LYS A 156 21.62 1.92 10.53
N GLN A 157 20.47 2.05 9.87
CA GLN A 157 20.36 2.73 8.57
C GLN A 157 20.35 4.26 8.68
N GLY A 158 20.36 4.80 9.91
CA GLY A 158 20.47 6.24 10.19
C GLY A 158 19.14 6.96 10.35
N PHE A 159 18.05 6.23 10.62
CA PHE A 159 16.73 6.83 10.87
C PHE A 159 16.70 7.54 12.22
N LYS A 160 15.98 8.66 12.28
CA LYS A 160 15.87 9.49 13.49
C LYS A 160 14.56 9.27 14.24
N GLU A 161 13.48 8.96 13.52
CA GLU A 161 12.12 8.76 14.06
C GLU A 161 11.45 7.49 13.53
#